data_AF-A0A7J7L4J6-F1
#
_entry.id   AF-A0A7J7L4J6-F1
#
_cell.length_a   1.000
_cell.length_b   1.000
_cell.length_c   1.000
_cell.angle_alpha   90.00
_cell.angle_beta   90.00
_cell.angle_gamma   90.00
#
_symmetry.space_group_name_H-M   'P 1'
#
loop_
_entity.id
_entity.type
_entity.pdbx_description
1 polymer ?
#
loop_
_entity_poly.entity_id
_entity_poly.type
_entity_poly.pdbx_seq_one_letter_code
_entity_poly.pdbx_strand_id
1 'polypeptide(L)'
;MASSSTSPCAACKFLRRKCQPECVFAPYFPPDQPQKFANVHKVFGASNVTKLLNELHPHQREDAVNSLAYEAEQRLRDPVYGCVGIISLLQHQLRQLQMDLSCAKSELSKYQNVGITSHGLIAAAAAAAHPQIGIGLLTGHDHHHHHQFHHHQFFTRDPVQTLRGFDAGGGYDTSLVAMNVSTNIGTLGQFQQPRTAGGDDRVGPS
;
A
#
# COMPACT_ATOMS: atom_id res chain seq x y z
N MET A 1 -15.95 -18.04 -23.40
CA MET A 1 -16.24 -19.46 -23.71
C MET A 1 -14.94 -20.22 -23.61
N ALA A 2 -14.70 -20.92 -22.50
CA ALA A 2 -13.47 -21.71 -22.34
C ALA A 2 -13.60 -22.99 -23.17
N SER A 3 -12.70 -23.15 -24.14
CA SER A 3 -12.59 -24.31 -24.99
C SER A 3 -12.41 -25.58 -24.16
N SER A 4 -13.29 -26.55 -24.35
CA SER A 4 -13.16 -27.92 -23.90
C SER A 4 -11.98 -28.58 -24.62
N SER A 5 -10.76 -28.27 -24.17
CA SER A 5 -9.59 -29.07 -24.50
C SER A 5 -9.84 -30.50 -24.02
N THR A 6 -9.59 -31.48 -24.88
CA THR A 6 -9.75 -32.92 -24.59
C THR A 6 -8.83 -33.42 -23.47
N SER A 7 -7.92 -32.56 -23.01
CA SER A 7 -7.02 -32.80 -21.90
C SER A 7 -7.65 -32.50 -20.53
N PRO A 8 -7.44 -33.34 -19.50
CA PRO A 8 -7.90 -33.05 -18.15
C PRO A 8 -7.20 -31.80 -17.58
N CYS A 9 -7.93 -31.01 -16.78
CA CYS A 9 -7.35 -29.88 -16.06
C CYS A 9 -6.22 -30.31 -15.12
N ALA A 10 -5.36 -29.37 -14.70
CA ALA A 10 -4.21 -29.68 -13.83
C ALA A 10 -4.62 -30.37 -12.52
N ALA A 11 -5.76 -29.97 -11.93
CA ALA A 11 -6.29 -30.59 -10.72
C ALA A 11 -6.66 -32.07 -10.92
N CYS A 12 -7.45 -32.36 -11.96
CA CYS A 12 -7.89 -33.72 -12.25
C CYS A 12 -6.73 -34.62 -12.68
N LYS A 13 -5.76 -34.06 -13.43
CA LYS A 13 -4.52 -34.75 -13.78
C LYS A 13 -3.71 -35.12 -12.54
N PHE A 14 -3.54 -34.18 -11.61
CA PHE A 14 -2.80 -34.40 -10.35
C PHE A 14 -3.50 -35.42 -9.45
N LEU A 15 -4.82 -35.33 -9.31
CA LEU A 15 -5.65 -36.24 -8.51
C LEU A 15 -5.92 -37.59 -9.19
N ARG A 16 -5.42 -37.81 -10.42
CA ARG A 16 -5.60 -39.04 -11.21
C ARG A 16 -7.07 -39.44 -11.38
N ARG A 17 -7.96 -38.46 -11.61
CA ARG A 17 -9.40 -38.67 -11.83
C ARG A 17 -9.87 -38.11 -13.16
N LYS A 18 -11.02 -38.58 -13.65
CA LYS A 18 -11.64 -38.05 -14.88
C LYS A 18 -12.09 -36.60 -14.68
N CYS A 19 -11.73 -35.73 -15.61
CA CYS A 19 -12.21 -34.35 -15.66
C CYS A 19 -13.58 -34.32 -16.32
N GLN A 20 -14.61 -33.92 -15.58
CA GLN A 20 -15.98 -33.77 -16.09
C GLN A 20 -16.19 -32.38 -16.71
N PRO A 21 -17.20 -32.19 -17.59
CA PRO A 21 -17.54 -30.88 -18.14
C PRO A 21 -17.82 -29.83 -17.06
N GLU A 22 -18.50 -30.23 -15.98
CA GLU A 22 -18.85 -29.38 -14.83
C GLU A 22 -17.76 -29.33 -13.74
N CYS A 23 -16.50 -29.54 -14.11
CA CYS A 23 -15.41 -29.57 -13.12
C CYS A 23 -15.14 -28.17 -12.54
N VAL A 24 -15.37 -28.01 -11.23
CA VAL A 24 -15.13 -26.75 -10.49
C VAL A 24 -13.69 -26.23 -10.57
N PHE A 25 -12.71 -27.10 -10.85
CA PHE A 25 -11.30 -26.71 -10.95
C PHE A 25 -10.89 -26.34 -12.37
N ALA A 26 -11.60 -26.80 -13.40
CA ALA A 26 -11.16 -26.68 -14.79
C ALA A 26 -10.99 -25.23 -15.27
N PRO A 27 -11.86 -24.27 -14.91
CA PRO A 27 -11.67 -22.87 -15.32
C PRO A 27 -10.42 -22.20 -14.73
N TYR A 28 -9.93 -22.66 -13.57
CA TYR A 28 -8.93 -21.94 -12.77
C TYR A 28 -7.55 -22.63 -12.73
N PHE A 29 -7.50 -23.93 -13.04
CA PHE A 29 -6.29 -24.75 -13.02
C PHE A 29 -6.07 -25.41 -14.39
N PRO A 30 -5.65 -24.63 -15.39
CA PRO A 30 -5.49 -25.14 -16.74
C PRO A 30 -4.26 -26.08 -16.84
N PRO A 31 -4.22 -27.01 -17.81
CA PRO A 31 -3.22 -28.09 -17.86
C PRO A 31 -1.77 -27.62 -18.06
N ASP A 32 -1.57 -26.40 -18.59
CA ASP A 32 -0.29 -25.70 -18.75
C ASP A 32 0.34 -25.26 -17.43
N GLN A 33 -0.43 -25.18 -16.34
CA GLN A 33 0.02 -24.71 -15.03
C GLN A 33 -0.12 -25.78 -13.93
N PRO A 34 0.57 -26.94 -14.05
CA PRO A 34 0.44 -28.03 -13.08
C PRO A 34 0.95 -27.66 -11.67
N GLN A 35 1.97 -26.80 -11.58
CA GLN A 35 2.54 -26.39 -10.30
C GLN A 35 1.58 -25.53 -9.48
N LYS A 36 0.73 -24.73 -10.14
CA LYS A 36 -0.28 -23.90 -9.47
C LYS A 36 -1.20 -24.76 -8.60
N PHE A 37 -1.72 -25.85 -9.16
CA PHE A 37 -2.56 -26.79 -8.39
C PHE A 37 -1.76 -27.58 -7.36
N ALA A 38 -0.55 -28.03 -7.69
CA ALA A 38 0.28 -28.80 -6.75
C ALA A 38 0.56 -28.01 -5.46
N ASN A 39 0.91 -26.73 -5.59
CA ASN A 39 1.17 -25.85 -4.45
C ASN A 39 -0.09 -25.64 -3.62
N VAL A 40 -1.20 -25.24 -4.25
CA VAL A 40 -2.50 -25.03 -3.59
C VAL A 40 -2.97 -26.29 -2.88
N HIS A 41 -2.84 -27.46 -3.52
CA HIS A 41 -3.20 -28.75 -2.94
C HIS A 41 -2.34 -29.08 -1.72
N LYS A 42 -1.04 -28.81 -1.78
CA LYS A 42 -0.11 -29.10 -0.67
C LYS A 42 -0.38 -28.24 0.56
N VAL A 43 -0.76 -26.97 0.37
CA VAL A 43 -0.97 -26.03 1.49
C VAL A 43 -2.40 -26.05 2.02
N PHE A 44 -3.39 -26.03 1.13
CA PHE A 44 -4.80 -25.89 1.51
C PHE A 44 -5.59 -27.20 1.38
N GLY A 45 -5.19 -28.09 0.47
CA GLY A 45 -5.91 -29.32 0.15
C GLY A 45 -7.09 -29.11 -0.80
N ALA A 46 -7.35 -30.09 -1.68
CA ALA A 46 -8.42 -29.97 -2.69
C ALA A 46 -9.82 -29.78 -2.08
N SER A 47 -10.12 -30.44 -0.95
CA SER A 47 -11.43 -30.36 -0.32
C SER A 47 -11.74 -28.97 0.22
N ASN A 48 -10.77 -28.31 0.85
CA ASN A 48 -10.96 -26.96 1.39
C ASN A 48 -11.12 -25.95 0.26
N VAL A 49 -10.30 -26.06 -0.79
CA VAL A 49 -10.42 -25.20 -1.98
C VAL A 49 -11.77 -25.39 -2.65
N THR A 50 -12.26 -26.63 -2.77
CA THR A 50 -13.60 -26.90 -3.34
C THR A 50 -14.70 -26.23 -2.52
N LYS A 51 -14.65 -26.35 -1.18
CA LYS A 51 -15.62 -25.71 -0.28
C LYS A 51 -15.62 -24.20 -0.43
N LEU A 52 -14.44 -23.58 -0.36
CA LEU A 52 -14.28 -22.13 -0.53
C LEU A 52 -14.82 -21.64 -1.88
N LEU A 53 -14.48 -22.32 -2.98
CA LEU A 53 -14.99 -21.91 -4.30
C LEU A 53 -16.50 -22.03 -4.39
N ASN A 54 -17.13 -23.00 -3.73
CA ASN A 54 -18.58 -23.13 -3.73
C ASN A 54 -19.28 -22.05 -2.89
N GLU A 55 -18.63 -21.53 -1.86
CA GLU A 55 -19.14 -20.42 -1.02
C GLU A 55 -19.00 -19.05 -1.69
N LEU A 56 -18.08 -18.91 -2.64
CA LEU A 56 -17.83 -17.67 -3.38
C LEU A 56 -18.74 -17.53 -4.62
N HIS A 57 -19.12 -16.28 -4.91
CA HIS A 57 -19.75 -15.95 -6.18
C HIS A 57 -18.79 -16.21 -7.37
N PRO A 58 -19.29 -16.63 -8.53
CA PRO A 58 -18.45 -17.00 -9.68
C PRO A 58 -17.41 -15.96 -10.09
N HIS A 59 -17.74 -14.67 -10.00
CA HIS A 59 -16.85 -13.57 -10.37
C HIS A 59 -15.64 -13.41 -9.43
N GLN A 60 -15.72 -13.91 -8.19
CA GLN A 60 -14.64 -13.80 -7.20
C GLN A 60 -13.69 -15.01 -7.21
N ARG A 61 -14.12 -16.11 -7.84
CA ARG A 61 -13.40 -17.39 -7.77
C ARG A 61 -12.04 -17.33 -8.43
N GLU A 62 -11.90 -16.58 -9.51
CA GLU A 62 -10.62 -16.41 -10.20
C GLU A 62 -9.60 -15.71 -9.30
N ASP A 63 -9.98 -14.57 -8.73
CA ASP A 63 -9.14 -13.82 -7.80
C ASP A 63 -8.80 -14.61 -6.53
N ALA A 64 -9.77 -15.38 -6.01
CA ALA A 64 -9.53 -16.27 -4.88
C ALA A 64 -8.51 -17.36 -5.21
N VAL A 65 -8.61 -18.02 -6.37
CA VAL A 65 -7.62 -19.04 -6.79
C VAL A 65 -6.25 -18.42 -7.01
N ASN A 66 -6.17 -17.21 -7.57
CA ASN A 66 -4.90 -16.50 -7.75
C ASN A 66 -4.25 -16.16 -6.40
N SER A 67 -5.05 -15.70 -5.44
CA SER A 67 -4.60 -15.42 -4.08
C SER A 67 -4.10 -16.68 -3.37
N LEU A 68 -4.87 -17.78 -3.42
CA LEU A 68 -4.45 -19.07 -2.86
C LEU A 68 -3.19 -19.60 -3.52
N ALA A 69 -3.04 -19.46 -4.83
CA ALA A 69 -1.85 -19.91 -5.53
C ALA A 69 -0.60 -19.13 -5.06
N TYR A 70 -0.72 -17.81 -4.94
CA TYR A 70 0.35 -16.97 -4.41
C TYR A 70 0.70 -17.34 -2.98
N GLU A 71 -0.29 -17.41 -2.08
CA GLU A 71 -0.09 -17.76 -0.67
C GLU A 71 0.55 -19.14 -0.51
N ALA A 72 0.07 -20.13 -1.27
CA ALA A 72 0.62 -21.47 -1.25
C ALA A 72 2.09 -21.47 -1.69
N GLU A 73 2.41 -20.77 -2.77
CA GLU A 73 3.78 -20.65 -3.23
C GLU A 73 4.69 -19.99 -2.19
N GLN A 74 4.26 -18.88 -1.58
CA GLN A 74 5.04 -18.21 -0.54
C GLN A 74 5.22 -19.10 0.69
N ARG A 75 4.17 -19.82 1.13
CA ARG A 75 4.24 -20.77 2.26
C ARG A 75 5.19 -21.94 1.98
N LEU A 76 5.33 -22.36 0.73
CA LEU A 76 6.27 -23.41 0.36
C LEU A 76 7.71 -22.91 0.26
N ARG A 77 7.92 -21.64 -0.12
CA ARG A 77 9.23 -20.99 -0.12
C ARG A 77 9.71 -20.66 1.30
N ASP A 78 8.80 -20.20 2.15
CA ASP A 78 9.02 -19.91 3.56
C ASP A 78 7.95 -20.61 4.42
N PRO A 79 8.25 -21.81 4.95
CA PRO A 79 7.34 -22.57 5.80
C PRO A 79 7.02 -21.89 7.14
N VAL A 80 7.84 -20.93 7.58
CA VAL A 80 7.66 -20.26 8.87
C VAL A 80 6.71 -19.08 8.68
N TYR A 81 7.07 -18.11 7.84
CA TYR A 81 6.33 -16.85 7.69
C TYR A 81 5.50 -16.75 6.41
N GLY A 82 5.85 -17.46 5.34
CA GLY A 82 5.14 -17.40 4.05
C GLY A 82 4.91 -15.97 3.56
N CYS A 83 3.68 -15.66 3.13
CA CYS A 83 3.31 -14.30 2.70
C CYS A 83 3.31 -13.27 3.85
N VAL A 84 3.21 -13.68 5.11
CA VAL A 84 3.26 -12.77 6.27
C VAL A 84 4.63 -12.12 6.41
N GLY A 85 5.71 -12.82 6.03
CA GLY A 85 7.05 -12.25 5.97
C GLY A 85 7.13 -11.09 4.96
N ILE A 86 6.51 -11.27 3.79
CA ILE A 86 6.43 -10.22 2.75
C ILE A 86 5.63 -9.03 3.25
N ILE A 87 4.48 -9.25 3.88
CA ILE A 87 3.66 -8.18 4.48
C ILE A 87 4.49 -7.39 5.50
N SER A 88 5.21 -8.08 6.38
CA SER A 88 6.02 -7.45 7.43
C SER A 88 7.14 -6.58 6.85
N LEU A 89 7.80 -7.06 5.78
CA LEU A 89 8.82 -6.31 5.06
C LEU A 89 8.26 -5.04 4.42
N LEU A 90 7.14 -5.16 3.70
CA LEU A 90 6.49 -4.03 3.04
C LEU A 90 6.01 -2.98 4.05
N GLN A 91 5.46 -3.41 5.18
CA GLN A 91 5.06 -2.50 6.26
C GLN A 91 6.25 -1.75 6.87
N HIS A 92 7.41 -2.41 7.01
CA HIS A 92 8.62 -1.76 7.46
C HIS A 92 9.12 -0.72 6.45
N GLN A 93 9.15 -1.06 5.16
CA GLN A 93 9.53 -0.14 4.08
C GLN A 93 8.59 1.07 4.00
N LEU A 94 7.28 0.86 4.14
CA LEU A 94 6.30 1.94 4.17
C LEU A 94 6.59 2.92 5.32
N ARG A 95 6.87 2.41 6.53
CA ARG A 95 7.23 3.26 7.68
C ARG A 95 8.52 4.04 7.43
N GLN A 96 9.53 3.40 6.84
CA GLN A 96 10.79 4.07 6.51
C GLN A 96 10.56 5.22 5.51
N LEU A 97 9.84 4.94 4.42
CA LEU A 97 9.53 5.94 3.41
C LEU A 97 8.69 7.10 3.96
N GLN A 98 7.75 6.83 4.86
CA GLN A 98 6.97 7.87 5.53
C GLN A 98 7.86 8.76 6.41
N MET A 99 8.81 8.17 7.12
CA MET A 99 9.76 8.90 7.97
C MET A 99 10.68 9.77 7.11
N ASP A 100 11.28 9.21 6.05
CA ASP A 100 12.16 9.92 5.12
C ASP A 100 11.44 11.11 4.48
N LEU A 101 10.18 10.90 4.06
CA LEU A 101 9.33 11.94 3.50
C LEU A 101 9.05 13.05 4.54
N SER A 102 8.79 12.69 5.80
CA SER A 102 8.59 13.69 6.87
C SER A 102 9.85 14.52 7.12
N CYS A 103 11.02 13.87 7.10
CA CYS A 103 12.32 14.51 7.27
C CYS A 103 12.57 15.49 6.12
N ALA A 104 12.43 15.04 4.88
CA ALA A 104 12.57 15.89 3.70
C ALA A 104 11.60 17.08 3.70
N LYS A 105 10.33 16.87 4.09
CA LYS A 105 9.36 17.97 4.23
C LYS A 105 9.76 18.97 5.30
N SER A 106 10.26 18.51 6.45
CA SER A 106 10.76 19.38 7.51
C SER A 106 11.95 20.20 7.04
N GLU A 107 12.93 19.58 6.36
CA GLU A 107 14.07 20.29 5.78
C GLU A 107 13.64 21.36 4.77
N LEU A 108 12.71 21.04 3.86
CA LEU A 108 12.19 22.00 2.88
C LEU A 108 11.50 23.20 3.56
N SER A 109 10.76 22.98 4.64
CA SER A 109 10.09 24.06 5.37
C SER A 109 11.07 25.08 5.97
N LYS A 110 12.28 24.64 6.37
CA LYS A 110 13.33 25.54 6.87
C LYS A 110 13.75 26.54 5.80
N TYR A 111 13.94 26.09 4.57
CA TYR A 111 14.32 26.97 3.46
C TYR A 111 13.19 27.90 3.03
N GLN A 112 11.93 27.46 3.12
CA GLN A 112 10.76 28.31 2.84
C GLN A 112 10.60 29.44 3.86
N ASN A 113 10.87 29.18 5.15
CA ASN A 113 10.79 30.21 6.19
C ASN A 113 11.93 31.25 6.08
N VAL A 114 13.14 30.84 5.68
CA VAL A 114 14.27 31.76 5.50
C VAL A 114 14.02 32.77 4.36
N GLY A 115 13.33 32.35 3.30
CA GLY A 115 12.94 33.23 2.18
C GLY A 115 11.90 34.32 2.52
N ILE A 116 11.16 34.16 3.63
CA ILE A 116 10.21 35.18 4.12
C ILE A 116 10.92 36.17 5.06
N THR A 117 11.88 35.69 5.86
CA THR A 117 12.66 36.58 6.75
C THR A 117 13.60 37.52 6.00
N SER A 118 14.10 37.15 4.82
CA SER A 118 14.94 38.06 4.01
C SER A 118 14.16 39.23 3.38
N HIS A 119 12.86 39.07 3.11
CA HIS A 119 12.00 40.19 2.67
C HIS A 119 11.31 40.93 3.82
N GLY A 120 11.10 40.28 4.97
CA GLY A 120 10.52 40.91 6.17
C GLY A 120 11.49 41.77 7.00
N LEU A 121 12.81 41.50 6.92
CA LEU A 121 13.80 42.29 7.66
C LEU A 121 14.11 43.66 7.03
N ILE A 122 13.72 43.90 5.77
CA ILE A 122 13.85 45.24 5.17
C ILE A 122 12.76 46.20 5.69
N ALA A 123 11.65 45.68 6.25
CA ALA A 123 10.60 46.52 6.84
C ALA A 123 10.85 46.92 8.32
N ALA A 124 11.87 46.35 8.98
CA ALA A 124 12.19 46.64 10.38
C ALA A 124 13.41 47.58 10.56
N ALA A 125 13.91 48.21 9.49
CA ALA A 125 15.06 49.12 9.54
C ALA A 125 14.69 50.62 9.52
N ALA A 126 13.41 50.99 9.59
CA ALA A 126 12.97 52.39 9.58
C ALA A 126 12.66 52.99 10.96
N ALA A 127 12.80 52.22 12.06
CA ALA A 127 12.50 52.73 13.40
C ALA A 127 13.45 52.17 14.46
N ALA A 128 14.65 52.75 14.56
CA ALA A 128 15.35 53.03 15.84
C ALA A 128 16.81 53.40 15.58
N ALA A 129 17.09 54.70 15.62
CA ALA A 129 18.43 55.21 15.84
C ALA A 129 18.76 55.14 17.34
N HIS A 130 19.61 54.20 17.78
CA HIS A 130 20.69 54.44 18.75
C HIS A 130 21.52 53.17 19.03
N PRO A 131 22.86 53.24 19.19
CA PRO A 131 23.72 52.08 19.43
C PRO A 131 23.99 51.90 20.93
N GLN A 132 24.00 50.65 21.43
CA GLN A 132 24.92 50.17 22.47
C GLN A 132 25.10 48.63 22.39
N ILE A 133 26.31 48.26 21.98
CA ILE A 133 27.21 47.22 22.54
C ILE A 133 26.54 46.11 23.37
N GLY A 134 26.52 44.90 22.80
CA GLY A 134 26.21 43.65 23.49
C GLY A 134 26.77 42.46 22.72
N ILE A 135 27.88 41.93 23.21
CA ILE A 135 28.67 40.80 22.69
C ILE A 135 27.99 39.47 23.08
N GLY A 136 28.00 38.48 22.16
CA GLY A 136 27.64 37.08 22.41
C GLY A 136 26.27 36.72 21.80
N LEU A 137 26.14 35.74 20.90
CA LEU A 137 26.57 34.35 21.08
C LEU A 137 26.76 33.67 19.71
N LEU A 138 27.98 33.25 19.42
CA LEU A 138 28.28 32.11 18.55
C LEU A 138 28.11 30.83 19.38
N THR A 139 27.93 29.69 18.71
CA THR A 139 27.85 28.28 19.22
C THR A 139 26.44 27.81 19.62
N GLY A 140 25.99 26.58 19.32
CA GLY A 140 26.61 25.41 18.71
C GLY A 140 25.51 24.57 18.02
N HIS A 141 25.82 23.88 16.92
CA HIS A 141 26.03 22.43 16.93
C HIS A 141 25.20 21.71 18.00
N ASP A 142 24.04 21.21 17.60
CA ASP A 142 23.47 20.04 18.27
C ASP A 142 23.29 18.92 17.23
N HIS A 143 24.30 18.05 17.24
CA HIS A 143 24.24 16.71 16.67
C HIS A 143 23.21 15.90 17.45
N HIS A 144 22.03 15.66 16.85
CA HIS A 144 21.14 14.63 17.36
C HIS A 144 21.22 13.37 16.51
N HIS A 145 21.67 12.33 17.20
CA HIS A 145 22.05 10.99 16.78
C HIS A 145 21.21 10.37 15.66
N HIS A 146 21.89 10.09 14.54
CA HIS A 146 21.53 9.01 13.63
C HIS A 146 21.91 7.68 14.30
N HIS A 147 21.11 7.22 15.27
CA HIS A 147 21.30 5.89 15.83
C HIS A 147 20.86 4.87 14.78
N GLN A 148 21.86 4.45 14.03
CA GLN A 148 21.85 3.37 13.06
C GLN A 148 21.28 2.12 13.74
N PHE A 149 19.99 1.85 13.56
CA PHE A 149 19.41 0.54 13.86
C PHE A 149 19.92 -0.44 12.80
N HIS A 150 21.15 -0.90 13.01
CA HIS A 150 21.69 -2.14 12.43
C HIS A 150 20.86 -3.33 12.94
N HIS A 151 19.66 -3.53 12.40
CA HIS A 151 18.98 -4.84 12.40
C HIS A 151 18.89 -5.44 11.00
N HIS A 152 19.74 -4.94 10.09
CA HIS A 152 19.80 -5.33 8.69
C HIS A 152 20.41 -6.73 8.42
N GLN A 153 20.61 -7.58 9.43
CA GLN A 153 21.31 -8.86 9.22
C GLN A 153 20.44 -10.11 9.20
N PHE A 154 19.15 -10.05 9.57
CA PHE A 154 18.30 -11.26 9.54
C PHE A 154 17.47 -11.44 8.26
N PHE A 155 17.39 -10.43 7.38
CA PHE A 155 16.49 -10.45 6.21
C PHE A 155 17.15 -10.06 4.88
N THR A 156 18.48 -10.06 4.78
CA THR A 156 19.17 -9.79 3.50
C THR A 156 19.08 -11.01 2.57
N ARG A 157 17.93 -11.16 1.91
CA ARG A 157 17.87 -11.52 0.49
C ARG A 157 17.19 -10.37 -0.23
N ASP A 158 18.03 -9.51 -0.78
CA ASP A 158 17.79 -8.59 -1.89
C ASP A 158 16.32 -8.13 -2.11
N PRO A 159 15.85 -7.04 -1.48
CA PRO A 159 14.49 -6.54 -1.66
C PRO A 159 14.16 -6.12 -3.11
N VAL A 160 15.19 -5.98 -3.96
CA VAL A 160 15.05 -5.62 -5.38
C VAL A 160 14.56 -6.81 -6.22
N GLN A 161 14.84 -8.05 -5.83
CA GLN A 161 14.43 -9.24 -6.60
C GLN A 161 12.96 -9.61 -6.40
N THR A 162 12.39 -9.37 -5.21
CA THR A 162 10.96 -9.63 -4.96
C THR A 162 10.09 -8.55 -5.63
N LEU A 163 10.55 -7.31 -5.70
CA LEU A 163 9.82 -6.23 -6.38
C LEU A 163 9.86 -6.38 -7.92
N ARG A 164 10.99 -6.82 -8.51
CA ARG A 164 11.03 -7.16 -9.95
C ARG A 164 10.09 -8.29 -10.36
N GLY A 165 9.60 -9.10 -9.41
CA GLY A 165 8.58 -10.10 -9.65
C GLY A 165 7.16 -9.53 -9.83
N PHE A 166 6.92 -8.30 -9.36
CA PHE A 166 5.65 -7.59 -9.58
C PHE A 166 5.63 -6.86 -10.93
N ASP A 167 6.79 -6.50 -11.49
CA ASP A 167 6.88 -5.78 -12.77
C ASP A 167 6.82 -6.70 -14.01
N ALA A 168 6.80 -8.02 -13.84
CA ALA A 168 6.91 -8.99 -14.94
C ALA A 168 5.68 -9.90 -15.06
N GLY A 169 4.48 -9.33 -15.19
CA GLY A 169 3.32 -10.11 -15.63
C GLY A 169 1.96 -9.56 -15.23
N GLY A 170 1.49 -8.52 -15.93
CA GLY A 170 0.09 -8.10 -15.85
C GLY A 170 -0.07 -6.62 -16.11
N GLY A 171 -0.48 -6.26 -17.32
CA GLY A 171 -0.88 -4.90 -17.65
C GLY A 171 -2.12 -4.51 -16.84
N TYR A 172 -1.95 -3.63 -15.87
CA TYR A 172 -3.01 -2.77 -15.36
C TYR A 172 -2.46 -1.35 -15.14
N ASP A 173 -3.03 -0.44 -15.92
CA ASP A 173 -3.12 1.02 -15.78
C ASP A 173 -2.00 1.80 -15.05
N THR A 174 -1.00 2.22 -15.83
CA THR A 174 -0.07 3.32 -15.49
C THR A 174 -0.73 4.68 -15.72
N SER A 175 -1.89 4.92 -15.12
CA SER A 175 -2.62 6.18 -15.29
C SER A 175 -3.24 6.66 -13.98
N LEU A 176 -2.42 7.01 -12.99
CA LEU A 176 -2.89 7.76 -11.81
C LEU A 176 -1.79 8.43 -10.96
N VAL A 177 -0.72 8.92 -11.58
CA VAL A 177 0.20 9.87 -10.92
C VAL A 177 0.59 11.00 -11.86
N ALA A 178 -0.38 11.87 -12.15
CA ALA A 178 -0.13 13.21 -12.61
C ALA A 178 -1.11 14.16 -11.90
N MET A 179 -0.78 14.56 -10.67
CA MET A 179 -1.28 15.81 -10.12
C MET A 179 -0.09 16.63 -9.66
N ASN A 180 0.29 17.53 -10.56
CA ASN A 180 1.24 18.59 -10.37
C ASN A 180 0.70 19.61 -9.37
N VAL A 181 1.64 20.18 -8.61
CA VAL A 181 1.47 21.24 -7.62
C VAL A 181 0.89 22.50 -8.24
N SER A 182 0.04 23.22 -7.51
CA SER A 182 -0.06 24.69 -7.62
C SER A 182 -0.66 25.30 -6.35
N THR A 183 -0.07 26.43 -6.01
CA THR A 183 -0.08 27.21 -4.77
C THR A 183 -1.25 28.19 -4.61
N ASN A 184 -1.72 28.30 -3.36
CA ASN A 184 -2.06 29.52 -2.58
C ASN A 184 -3.36 30.33 -2.85
N ILE A 185 -3.87 30.93 -1.74
CA ILE A 185 -5.05 31.79 -1.47
C ILE A 185 -6.03 31.03 -0.56
N GLY A 186 -6.38 31.42 0.66
CA GLY A 186 -6.27 32.68 1.39
C GLY A 186 -7.57 32.88 2.18
N THR A 187 -7.44 33.37 3.42
CA THR A 187 -8.46 34.07 4.24
C THR A 187 -9.43 33.28 5.15
N LEU A 188 -9.32 33.64 6.43
CA LEU A 188 -10.26 33.48 7.55
C LEU A 188 -11.67 34.07 7.28
N GLY A 189 -12.65 33.53 8.02
CA GLY A 189 -14.00 34.08 8.26
C GLY A 189 -15.09 33.17 7.67
N GLN A 190 -16.11 32.69 8.37
CA GLN A 190 -16.81 33.20 9.55
C GLN A 190 -17.42 32.03 10.35
N PHE A 191 -17.34 32.15 11.67
CA PHE A 191 -18.38 31.68 12.58
C PHE A 191 -19.72 32.32 12.19
N GLN A 192 -20.78 31.53 11.97
CA GLN A 192 -22.13 31.79 12.51
C GLN A 192 -23.08 30.62 12.18
N GLN A 193 -23.47 29.83 13.19
CA GLN A 193 -24.76 29.14 13.18
C GLN A 193 -25.83 30.11 13.69
N PRO A 194 -27.08 29.97 13.21
CA PRO A 194 -28.20 30.19 14.11
C PRO A 194 -29.15 28.98 14.14
N ARG A 195 -29.53 28.61 15.37
CA ARG A 195 -30.74 27.85 15.71
C ARG A 195 -31.92 28.81 15.84
N THR A 196 -33.09 28.41 15.34
CA THR A 196 -34.45 28.66 15.89
C THR A 196 -35.36 27.55 15.32
N ALA A 197 -35.95 26.65 16.12
CA ALA A 197 -37.31 26.74 16.70
C ALA A 197 -38.38 26.99 15.62
N GLY A 198 -39.47 26.25 15.44
CA GLY A 198 -40.17 25.17 16.13
C GLY A 198 -41.52 25.01 15.39
N GLY A 199 -42.25 23.90 15.57
CA GLY A 199 -43.59 23.74 14.99
C GLY A 199 -43.95 22.30 14.66
N ASP A 200 -44.38 21.59 15.70
CA ASP A 200 -45.19 20.38 15.64
C ASP A 200 -46.56 20.73 15.01
N ASP A 201 -47.08 19.93 14.08
CA ASP A 201 -48.48 19.48 14.08
C ASP A 201 -48.76 18.46 12.96
N ARG A 202 -49.39 17.35 13.37
CA ARG A 202 -49.92 16.23 12.59
C ARG A 202 -50.97 16.69 11.56
N VAL A 203 -51.22 15.96 10.46
CA VAL A 203 -52.21 14.85 10.38
C VAL A 203 -52.08 14.19 8.99
N GLY A 204 -52.24 12.85 8.95
CA GLY A 204 -52.01 11.96 7.80
C GLY A 204 -53.07 11.96 6.68
N PRO A 205 -53.24 10.84 5.95
CA PRO A 205 -52.93 10.79 4.52
C PRO A 205 -54.17 10.91 3.63
N SER A 206 -54.03 11.64 2.52
CA SER A 206 -54.57 11.38 1.16
C SER A 206 -54.15 12.52 0.24
#